data_AF-A0A842KN48-F1
#
_entry.id   AF-A0A842KN48-F1
#
_cell.length_a   1.000
_cell.length_b   1.000
_cell.length_c   1.000
_cell.angle_alpha   90.00
_cell.angle_beta   90.00
_cell.angle_gamma   90.00
#
_symmetry.space_group_name_H-M   'P 1'
#
loop_
_entity.id
_entity.type
_entity.pdbx_description
1 polymer ?
#
loop_
_entity_poly.entity_id
_entity_poly.type
_entity_poly.pdbx_seq_one_letter_code
_entity_poly.pdbx_strand_id
1 'polypeptide(L)'
;DYEEKLKQEYGPHARIEFIQFHRRKSTIINDRHIRTALALGYSGFVQDFIAKRENEILKKRLKKPQLVKRYDEILEEAKEYSLPFTGEELEEIRKRRLRNLLIQEGLADKDGNLRPDLKSDLELREKIIKDIFSKIPITLILWDITCYYLTTSYDRRSKYAGPFPGLGPVLDRRQSKTFNKMDREAVKLLREYGEKIFYIKNLQKLLLKKFEIEEKIKGLHMKINQRAFGAAIINLESDIDEKACANIFSITLNELKKEKENIKALTKPTNKARLFMEMIK
;
A
#
# COMPACT_ATOMS: atom_id res chain seq x y z
N ASP A 1 -35.43 28.64 8.67
CA ASP A 1 -34.78 29.88 8.20
C ASP A 1 -33.47 30.19 8.88
N TYR A 2 -32.36 30.21 8.13
CA TYR A 2 -31.08 30.74 8.62
C TYR A 2 -31.09 32.28 8.72
N GLU A 3 -31.89 32.92 7.87
CA GLU A 3 -31.99 34.38 7.79
C GLU A 3 -32.77 34.97 8.97
N GLU A 4 -33.86 34.33 9.42
CA GLU A 4 -34.57 34.73 10.64
C GLU A 4 -33.69 34.66 11.89
N LYS A 5 -32.88 33.60 12.02
CA LYS A 5 -31.94 33.47 13.15
C LYS A 5 -30.89 34.57 13.14
N LEU A 6 -30.35 34.91 11.96
CA LEU A 6 -29.39 36.01 11.82
C LEU A 6 -30.02 37.37 12.12
N LYS A 7 -31.28 37.59 11.73
CA LYS A 7 -32.00 38.83 12.05
C LYS A 7 -32.34 38.97 13.54
N GLN A 8 -32.58 37.85 14.23
CA GLN A 8 -32.75 37.82 15.68
C GLN A 8 -31.45 38.14 16.43
N GLU A 9 -30.31 37.66 15.94
CA GLU A 9 -29.01 37.80 16.62
C GLU A 9 -28.26 39.10 16.26
N TYR A 10 -28.37 39.57 15.01
CA TYR A 10 -27.61 40.71 14.48
C TYR A 10 -28.50 41.88 14.02
N GLY A 11 -29.82 41.79 14.22
CA GLY A 11 -30.79 42.85 13.95
C GLY A 11 -31.49 42.76 12.59
N PRO A 12 -32.57 43.53 12.40
CA PRO A 12 -33.51 43.38 11.27
C PRO A 12 -32.90 43.66 9.90
N HIS A 13 -31.77 44.35 9.84
CA HIS A 13 -31.05 44.68 8.61
C HIS A 13 -29.97 43.66 8.22
N ALA A 14 -29.75 42.61 9.02
CA ALA A 14 -28.82 41.54 8.68
C ALA A 14 -29.28 40.80 7.42
N ARG A 15 -28.40 40.71 6.43
CA ARG A 15 -28.62 40.02 5.15
C ARG A 15 -27.50 39.04 4.87
N ILE A 16 -27.85 37.90 4.30
CA ILE A 16 -26.84 36.93 3.86
C ILE A 16 -26.41 37.33 2.44
N GLU A 17 -25.21 37.90 2.29
CA GLU A 17 -24.70 38.29 0.97
C GLU A 17 -24.18 37.09 0.16
N PHE A 18 -23.70 36.05 0.84
CA PHE A 18 -23.15 34.87 0.20
C PHE A 18 -23.21 33.64 1.11
N ILE A 19 -23.74 32.52 0.60
CA ILE A 19 -23.69 31.21 1.28
C ILE A 19 -22.79 30.30 0.46
N GLN A 20 -21.62 29.96 1.01
CA GLN A 20 -20.77 28.93 0.45
C GLN A 20 -21.05 27.58 1.10
N PHE A 21 -21.81 26.74 0.39
CA PHE A 21 -21.95 25.35 0.80
C PHE A 21 -20.63 24.62 0.59
N HIS A 22 -19.87 24.46 1.67
CA HIS A 22 -18.77 23.52 1.72
C HIS A 22 -19.39 22.12 1.77
N ARG A 23 -19.78 21.57 0.62
CA ARG A 23 -20.16 20.16 0.52
C ARG A 23 -18.99 19.38 1.14
N ARG A 24 -19.25 18.66 2.24
CA ARG A 24 -18.24 17.78 2.83
C ARG A 24 -17.78 16.86 1.69
N LYS A 25 -16.51 16.97 1.29
CA LYS A 25 -15.92 16.09 0.28
C LYS A 25 -16.24 14.65 0.70
N SER A 26 -16.79 13.84 -0.21
CA SER A 26 -17.00 12.43 0.08
C SER A 26 -15.65 11.84 0.52
N THR A 27 -15.65 11.13 1.65
CA THR A 27 -14.43 10.46 2.10
C THR A 27 -14.24 9.20 1.29
N ILE A 28 -12.99 8.75 1.05
CA ILE A 28 -12.69 7.48 0.35
C ILE A 28 -13.54 6.34 0.90
N ILE A 29 -13.74 6.34 2.22
CA ILE A 29 -14.50 5.30 2.92
C ILE A 29 -15.96 5.27 2.49
N ASN A 30 -16.56 6.42 2.22
CA ASN A 30 -18.00 6.57 2.01
C ASN A 30 -18.40 6.50 0.53
N ASP A 31 -17.45 6.60 -0.40
CA ASP A 31 -17.72 6.61 -1.83
C ASP A 31 -17.41 5.25 -2.48
N ARG A 32 -18.45 4.53 -2.90
CA ARG A 32 -18.31 3.22 -3.54
C ARG A 32 -17.49 3.31 -4.84
N HIS A 33 -17.69 4.35 -5.65
CA HIS A 33 -17.03 4.46 -6.94
C HIS A 33 -15.54 4.70 -6.78
N ILE A 34 -15.15 5.57 -5.83
CA ILE A 34 -13.74 5.80 -5.51
C ILE A 34 -13.06 4.52 -5.02
N ARG A 35 -13.70 3.78 -4.10
CA ARG A 35 -13.15 2.50 -3.60
C ARG A 35 -12.96 1.49 -4.71
N THR A 36 -13.97 1.33 -5.58
CA THR A 36 -13.89 0.41 -6.72
C THR A 36 -12.80 0.84 -7.70
N ALA A 37 -12.71 2.13 -8.03
CA ALA A 37 -11.69 2.64 -8.95
C ALA A 37 -10.26 2.41 -8.42
N LEU A 38 -10.01 2.72 -7.14
CA LEU A 38 -8.71 2.45 -6.51
C LEU A 38 -8.41 0.94 -6.48
N ALA A 39 -9.38 0.11 -6.09
CA ALA A 39 -9.20 -1.34 -6.06
C ALA A 39 -8.87 -1.91 -7.45
N LEU A 40 -9.58 -1.47 -8.49
CA LEU A 40 -9.34 -1.88 -9.87
C LEU A 40 -7.98 -1.38 -10.37
N GLY A 41 -7.61 -0.13 -10.09
CA GLY A 41 -6.34 0.45 -10.51
C GLY A 41 -5.13 -0.31 -9.94
N TYR A 42 -5.11 -0.53 -8.62
CA TYR A 42 -4.02 -1.27 -7.98
C TYR A 42 -4.03 -2.76 -8.34
N SER A 43 -5.21 -3.40 -8.43
CA SER A 43 -5.28 -4.81 -8.82
C SER A 43 -4.86 -5.01 -10.28
N GLY A 44 -5.26 -4.12 -11.18
CA GLY A 44 -4.86 -4.15 -12.59
C GLY A 44 -3.35 -3.94 -12.77
N PHE A 45 -2.77 -2.95 -12.10
CA PHE A 45 -1.31 -2.77 -12.09
C PHE A 45 -0.59 -4.03 -11.60
N VAL A 46 -1.08 -4.64 -10.51
CA VAL A 46 -0.47 -5.84 -9.94
C VAL A 46 -0.66 -7.05 -10.85
N GLN A 47 -1.80 -7.18 -11.52
CA GLN A 47 -2.03 -8.23 -12.51
C GLN A 47 -1.00 -8.14 -13.65
N ASP A 48 -0.77 -6.95 -14.20
CA ASP A 48 0.23 -6.73 -15.24
C ASP A 48 1.66 -6.99 -14.73
N PHE A 49 1.96 -6.54 -13.50
CA PHE A 49 3.24 -6.78 -12.85
C PHE A 49 3.51 -8.29 -12.69
N ILE A 50 2.52 -9.04 -12.20
CA ILE A 50 2.62 -10.49 -11.98
C ILE A 50 2.73 -11.20 -13.33
N ALA A 51 1.85 -10.91 -14.29
CA ALA A 51 1.85 -11.57 -15.59
C ALA A 51 3.23 -11.46 -16.31
N LYS A 52 3.91 -10.32 -16.16
CA LYS A 52 5.24 -10.10 -16.77
C LYS A 52 6.38 -10.83 -16.04
N ARG A 53 6.22 -11.16 -14.75
CA ARG A 53 7.33 -11.56 -13.87
C ARG A 53 7.11 -12.89 -13.15
N GLU A 54 5.91 -13.46 -13.18
CA GLU A 54 5.54 -14.67 -12.45
C GLU A 54 6.52 -15.81 -12.73
N ASN A 55 6.78 -16.09 -14.01
CA ASN A 55 7.71 -17.14 -14.40
C ASN A 55 9.12 -16.94 -13.83
N GLU A 56 9.60 -15.70 -13.80
CA GLU A 56 10.91 -15.37 -13.23
C GLU A 56 10.91 -15.54 -11.70
N ILE A 57 9.86 -15.06 -11.03
CA ILE A 57 9.69 -15.16 -9.58
C ILE A 57 9.65 -16.64 -9.16
N LEU A 58 8.83 -17.44 -9.83
CA LEU A 58 8.69 -18.86 -9.55
C LEU A 58 10.01 -19.60 -9.85
N LYS A 59 10.69 -19.31 -10.96
CA LYS A 59 11.97 -19.93 -11.29
C LYS A 59 13.05 -19.67 -10.23
N LYS A 60 13.05 -18.49 -9.58
CA LYS A 60 14.01 -18.17 -8.50
C LYS A 60 13.66 -18.80 -7.16
N ARG A 61 12.38 -19.10 -6.91
CA ARG A 61 11.89 -19.53 -5.58
C ARG A 61 11.61 -21.03 -5.48
N LEU A 62 11.25 -21.69 -6.58
CA LEU A 62 11.00 -23.13 -6.62
C LEU A 62 12.31 -23.91 -6.69
N LYS A 63 12.35 -25.12 -6.13
CA LYS A 63 13.54 -25.97 -6.15
C LYS A 63 13.75 -26.61 -7.53
N LYS A 64 12.68 -27.10 -8.13
CA LYS A 64 12.63 -27.81 -9.42
C LYS A 64 11.57 -27.20 -10.33
N PRO A 65 11.76 -25.94 -10.79
CA PRO A 65 10.77 -25.22 -11.60
C PRO A 65 10.44 -25.93 -12.92
N GLN A 66 11.35 -26.74 -13.46
CA GLN A 66 11.12 -27.53 -14.67
C GLN A 66 10.03 -28.59 -14.49
N LEU A 67 9.95 -29.23 -13.31
CA LEU A 67 8.92 -30.23 -13.03
C LEU A 67 7.53 -29.60 -12.91
N VAL A 68 7.45 -28.42 -12.29
CA VAL A 68 6.20 -27.65 -12.20
C VAL A 68 5.75 -27.21 -13.58
N LYS A 69 6.67 -26.74 -14.44
CA LYS A 69 6.35 -26.40 -15.82
C LYS A 69 5.82 -27.61 -16.60
N ARG A 70 6.47 -28.77 -16.47
CA ARG A 70 6.02 -30.01 -17.13
C ARG A 70 4.65 -30.45 -16.62
N TYR A 71 4.40 -30.31 -15.32
CA TYR A 71 3.08 -30.54 -14.72
C TYR A 71 2.02 -29.63 -15.34
N ASP A 72 2.30 -28.33 -15.50
CA ASP A 72 1.37 -27.37 -16.12
C ASP A 72 1.08 -27.74 -17.59
N GLU A 73 2.11 -28.14 -18.36
CA GLU A 73 1.94 -28.62 -19.75
C GLU A 73 1.02 -29.83 -19.84
N ILE A 74 1.22 -30.83 -18.97
CA ILE A 74 0.38 -32.04 -18.91
C ILE A 74 -1.06 -31.69 -18.49
N LEU A 75 -1.21 -30.73 -17.58
CA LEU A 75 -2.50 -30.27 -17.10
C LEU A 75 -3.29 -29.57 -18.21
N GLU A 76 -2.63 -28.74 -19.04
CA GLU A 76 -3.24 -28.16 -20.23
C GLU A 76 -3.54 -29.22 -21.31
N GLU A 77 -2.64 -30.17 -21.56
CA GLU A 77 -2.89 -31.28 -22.50
C GLU A 77 -4.13 -32.11 -22.09
N ALA A 78 -4.29 -32.34 -20.78
CA ALA A 78 -5.46 -33.04 -20.26
C ALA A 78 -6.74 -32.22 -20.39
N LYS A 79 -6.68 -30.88 -20.29
CA LYS A 79 -7.85 -29.99 -20.46
C LYS A 79 -8.26 -29.83 -21.92
N GLU A 80 -7.29 -29.66 -22.81
CA GLU A 80 -7.52 -29.53 -24.26
C GLU A 80 -8.07 -30.81 -24.87
N TYR A 81 -8.01 -31.94 -24.14
CA TYR A 81 -8.70 -33.14 -24.53
C TYR A 81 -10.22 -32.91 -24.58
N SER A 82 -10.72 -32.72 -25.79
CA SER A 82 -12.13 -32.52 -26.11
C SER A 82 -12.64 -33.69 -26.95
N LEU A 83 -13.35 -34.61 -26.31
CA LEU A 83 -14.17 -35.62 -26.97
C LEU A 83 -15.61 -35.09 -27.12
N PRO A 84 -16.50 -35.74 -27.89
CA PRO A 84 -17.92 -35.36 -28.01
C PRO A 84 -18.74 -35.70 -26.75
N PHE A 85 -18.14 -35.64 -25.56
CA PHE A 85 -18.81 -35.80 -24.27
C PHE A 85 -19.01 -34.42 -23.64
N THR A 86 -20.12 -34.22 -22.92
CA THR A 86 -20.44 -32.97 -22.23
C THR A 86 -20.73 -33.23 -20.76
N GLY A 87 -20.48 -32.22 -19.92
CA GLY A 87 -20.77 -32.32 -18.48
C GLY A 87 -19.79 -33.20 -17.70
N GLU A 88 -20.30 -33.94 -16.71
CA GLU A 88 -19.50 -34.65 -15.70
C GLU A 88 -18.63 -35.77 -16.28
N GLU A 89 -19.10 -36.46 -17.33
CA GLU A 89 -18.37 -37.54 -18.00
C GLU A 89 -17.05 -37.04 -18.62
N LEU A 90 -17.07 -35.86 -19.23
CA LEU A 90 -15.87 -35.25 -19.79
C LEU A 90 -14.84 -34.92 -18.71
N GLU A 91 -15.28 -34.39 -17.57
CA GLU A 91 -14.41 -34.06 -16.43
C GLU A 91 -13.76 -35.31 -15.81
N GLU A 92 -14.49 -36.43 -15.73
CA GLU A 92 -13.91 -37.70 -15.30
C GLU A 92 -12.85 -38.22 -16.28
N ILE A 93 -13.13 -38.18 -17.57
CA ILE A 93 -12.19 -38.59 -18.62
C ILE A 93 -10.91 -37.75 -18.55
N ARG A 94 -11.04 -36.43 -18.41
CA ARG A 94 -9.90 -35.50 -18.25
C ARG A 94 -9.08 -35.82 -17.00
N LYS A 95 -9.73 -36.09 -15.86
CA LYS A 95 -9.05 -36.49 -14.61
C LYS A 95 -8.30 -37.82 -14.76
N ARG A 96 -8.87 -38.80 -15.46
CA ARG A 96 -8.20 -40.09 -15.74
C ARG A 96 -7.01 -39.89 -16.68
N ARG A 97 -7.18 -39.10 -17.75
CA ARG A 97 -6.10 -38.76 -18.68
C ARG A 97 -4.94 -38.05 -17.97
N LEU A 98 -5.24 -37.06 -17.14
CA LEU A 98 -4.25 -36.35 -16.33
C LEU A 98 -3.46 -37.32 -15.45
N ARG A 99 -4.13 -38.21 -14.71
CA ARG A 99 -3.46 -39.22 -13.89
C ARG A 99 -2.53 -40.12 -14.72
N ASN A 100 -3.00 -40.62 -15.85
CA ASN A 100 -2.20 -41.49 -16.71
C ASN A 100 -0.94 -40.78 -17.24
N LEU A 101 -1.08 -39.54 -17.72
CA LEU A 101 0.05 -38.74 -18.21
C LEU A 101 1.07 -38.44 -17.11
N LEU A 102 0.60 -38.11 -15.90
CA LEU A 102 1.49 -37.86 -14.75
C LEU A 102 2.27 -39.11 -14.32
N ILE A 103 1.67 -40.30 -14.39
CA ILE A 103 2.35 -41.58 -14.10
C ILE A 103 3.36 -41.90 -15.20
N GLN A 104 2.98 -41.75 -16.48
CA GLN A 104 3.85 -42.01 -17.62
C GLN A 104 5.13 -41.15 -17.61
N GLU A 105 5.00 -39.88 -17.25
CA GLU A 105 6.10 -38.92 -17.15
C GLU A 105 6.89 -39.04 -15.83
N GLY A 106 6.53 -40.00 -14.98
CA GLY A 106 7.20 -40.21 -13.69
C GLY A 106 7.07 -39.00 -12.75
N LEU A 107 5.96 -38.27 -12.83
CA LEU A 107 5.59 -37.17 -11.93
C LEU A 107 4.64 -37.62 -10.80
N ALA A 108 3.99 -38.77 -10.98
CA ALA A 108 3.17 -39.45 -9.97
C ALA A 108 3.56 -40.93 -9.81
N ASP A 109 3.29 -41.51 -8.64
CA ASP A 109 3.40 -42.95 -8.40
C ASP A 109 2.21 -43.72 -9.00
N LYS A 110 2.25 -45.06 -8.93
CA LYS A 110 1.17 -45.93 -9.47
C LYS A 110 -0.18 -45.70 -8.82
N ASP A 111 -0.21 -45.16 -7.60
CA ASP A 111 -1.42 -44.83 -6.86
C ASP A 111 -1.94 -43.43 -7.21
N GLY A 112 -1.21 -42.67 -8.05
CA GLY A 112 -1.55 -41.34 -8.51
C GLY A 112 -1.09 -40.22 -7.59
N ASN A 113 -0.27 -40.50 -6.57
CA ASN A 113 0.31 -39.47 -5.71
C ASN A 113 1.48 -38.78 -6.41
N LEU A 114 1.48 -37.45 -6.41
CA LEU A 114 2.57 -36.66 -6.96
C LEU A 114 3.89 -36.93 -6.22
N ARG A 115 4.99 -36.87 -6.97
CA ARG A 115 6.33 -36.93 -6.40
C ARG A 115 6.50 -35.90 -5.28
N PRO A 116 7.14 -36.25 -4.15
CA PRO A 116 7.28 -35.35 -3.01
C PRO A 116 7.88 -33.99 -3.37
N ASP A 117 8.89 -33.97 -4.23
CA ASP A 117 9.54 -32.74 -4.70
C ASP A 117 8.58 -31.84 -5.50
N LEU A 118 7.80 -32.43 -6.41
CA LEU A 118 6.82 -31.72 -7.22
C LEU A 118 5.69 -31.18 -6.34
N LYS A 119 5.17 -32.01 -5.43
CA LYS A 119 4.14 -31.62 -4.47
C LYS A 119 4.59 -30.44 -3.63
N SER A 120 5.80 -30.49 -3.07
CA SER A 120 6.36 -29.40 -2.27
C SER A 120 6.49 -28.09 -3.07
N ASP A 121 6.93 -28.15 -4.33
CA ASP A 121 7.04 -26.95 -5.17
C ASP A 121 5.68 -26.41 -5.60
N LEU A 122 4.67 -27.27 -5.84
CA LEU A 122 3.30 -26.85 -6.11
C LEU A 122 2.67 -26.15 -4.89
N GLU A 123 2.84 -26.71 -3.69
CA GLU A 123 2.41 -26.07 -2.44
C GLU A 123 3.12 -24.73 -2.22
N LEU A 124 4.41 -24.64 -2.54
CA LEU A 124 5.16 -23.39 -2.45
C LEU A 124 4.67 -22.35 -3.47
N ARG A 125 4.40 -22.76 -4.72
CA ARG A 125 3.81 -21.88 -5.75
C ARG A 125 2.46 -21.34 -5.28
N GLU A 126 1.59 -22.21 -4.78
CA GLU A 126 0.28 -21.81 -4.27
C GLU A 126 0.41 -20.82 -3.11
N LYS A 127 1.36 -21.06 -2.19
CA LYS A 127 1.68 -20.14 -1.11
C LYS A 127 2.14 -18.78 -1.62
N ILE A 128 3.02 -18.73 -2.62
CA ILE A 128 3.48 -17.46 -3.22
C ILE A 128 2.30 -16.69 -3.79
N ILE A 129 1.42 -17.37 -4.54
CA ILE A 129 0.26 -16.74 -5.18
C ILE A 129 -0.74 -16.24 -4.12
N LYS A 130 -1.13 -17.10 -3.19
CA LYS A 130 -2.17 -16.78 -2.21
C LYS A 130 -1.70 -15.87 -1.08
N ASP A 131 -0.46 -15.99 -0.63
CA ASP A 131 0.03 -15.26 0.56
C ASP A 131 0.87 -14.03 0.23
N ILE A 132 1.52 -14.00 -0.95
CA ILE A 132 2.39 -12.88 -1.34
C ILE A 132 1.69 -12.05 -2.41
N PHE A 133 1.35 -12.63 -3.57
CA PHE A 133 0.80 -11.89 -4.70
C PHE A 133 -0.52 -11.19 -4.35
N SER A 134 -1.41 -11.87 -3.64
CA SER A 134 -2.68 -11.28 -3.17
C SER A 134 -2.51 -10.05 -2.26
N LYS A 135 -1.35 -9.92 -1.58
CA LYS A 135 -1.06 -8.83 -0.65
C LYS A 135 -0.30 -7.67 -1.30
N ILE A 136 0.21 -7.84 -2.52
CA ILE A 136 0.91 -6.79 -3.25
C ILE A 136 0.03 -5.54 -3.43
N PRO A 137 -1.23 -5.61 -3.90
CA PRO A 137 -2.05 -4.43 -4.14
C PRO A 137 -2.27 -3.62 -2.86
N ILE A 138 -2.54 -4.33 -1.75
CA ILE A 138 -2.75 -3.72 -0.43
C ILE A 138 -1.45 -3.06 0.06
N THR A 139 -0.31 -3.71 -0.14
CA THR A 139 0.99 -3.18 0.27
C THR A 139 1.35 -1.91 -0.51
N LEU A 140 1.10 -1.89 -1.82
CA LEU A 140 1.34 -0.72 -2.68
C LEU A 140 0.46 0.47 -2.31
N ILE A 141 -0.86 0.29 -2.19
CA ILE A 141 -1.76 1.39 -1.83
C ILE A 141 -1.44 1.96 -0.44
N LEU A 142 -1.12 1.11 0.54
CA LEU A 142 -0.70 1.57 1.86
C LEU A 142 0.59 2.38 1.79
N TRP A 143 1.55 1.94 0.98
CA TRP A 143 2.81 2.64 0.76
C TRP A 143 2.61 4.00 0.09
N ASP A 144 1.83 4.07 -0.98
CA ASP A 144 1.62 5.33 -1.71
C ASP A 144 0.85 6.35 -0.88
N ILE A 145 -0.17 5.91 -0.13
CA ILE A 145 -0.88 6.78 0.80
C ILE A 145 0.07 7.27 1.91
N THR A 146 0.96 6.41 2.41
CA THR A 146 1.98 6.81 3.39
C THR A 146 2.90 7.87 2.80
N CYS A 147 3.44 7.64 1.59
CA CYS A 147 4.29 8.59 0.89
C CYS A 147 3.56 9.93 0.69
N TYR A 148 2.29 9.90 0.31
CA TYR A 148 1.48 11.12 0.20
C TYR A 148 1.42 11.89 1.52
N TYR A 149 1.12 11.24 2.64
CA TYR A 149 1.09 11.92 3.95
C TYR A 149 2.47 12.43 4.39
N LEU A 150 3.53 11.67 4.14
CA LEU A 150 4.88 12.03 4.56
C LEU A 150 5.48 13.17 3.74
N THR A 151 5.11 13.28 2.46
CA THR A 151 5.68 14.26 1.52
C THR A 151 4.80 15.49 1.30
N THR A 152 3.68 15.61 2.03
CA THR A 152 2.81 16.77 1.98
C THR A 152 2.66 17.40 3.36
N SER A 153 2.27 18.67 3.39
CA SER A 153 1.87 19.37 4.62
C SER A 153 0.38 19.23 4.86
N TYR A 154 -0.04 19.35 6.13
CA TYR A 154 -1.45 19.44 6.52
C TYR A 154 -2.25 20.46 5.69
N ASP A 155 -1.70 21.67 5.48
CA ASP A 155 -2.36 22.72 4.72
C ASP A 155 -2.57 22.32 3.25
N ARG A 156 -1.58 21.66 2.64
CA ARG A 156 -1.69 21.19 1.26
C ARG A 156 -2.80 20.16 1.13
N ARG A 157 -2.87 19.20 2.05
CA ARG A 157 -3.90 18.15 2.05
C ARG A 157 -5.30 18.70 2.36
N SER A 158 -5.39 19.77 3.12
CA SER A 158 -6.67 20.39 3.48
C SER A 158 -7.25 21.23 2.34
N LYS A 159 -6.40 22.02 1.66
CA LYS A 159 -6.83 23.01 0.66
C LYS A 159 -6.96 22.43 -0.75
N TYR A 160 -6.07 21.51 -1.12
CA TYR A 160 -6.00 21.00 -2.49
C TYR A 160 -6.49 19.55 -2.58
N ALA A 161 -7.01 19.16 -3.74
CA ALA A 161 -7.27 17.76 -4.03
C ALA A 161 -5.93 17.02 -4.23
N GLY A 162 -5.77 15.89 -3.56
CA GLY A 162 -4.64 14.98 -3.74
C GLY A 162 -4.91 13.92 -4.81
N PRO A 163 -3.93 13.04 -5.08
CA PRO A 163 -4.07 11.92 -5.99
C PRO A 163 -5.06 10.85 -5.48
N PHE A 164 -5.39 10.87 -4.17
CA PHE A 164 -6.35 9.99 -3.54
C PHE A 164 -7.66 10.75 -3.25
N PRO A 165 -8.70 10.60 -4.10
CA PRO A 165 -9.93 11.37 -3.98
C PRO A 165 -10.63 11.06 -2.67
N GLY A 166 -10.98 12.06 -1.85
CA GLY A 166 -11.67 11.83 -0.58
C GLY A 166 -10.78 11.37 0.58
N LEU A 167 -9.45 11.39 0.42
CA LEU A 167 -8.54 11.20 1.55
C LEU A 167 -8.55 12.46 2.41
N GLY A 168 -8.76 12.30 3.72
CA GLY A 168 -8.73 13.41 4.67
C GLY A 168 -7.32 14.01 4.84
N PRO A 169 -7.19 15.19 5.47
CA PRO A 169 -5.89 15.78 5.77
C PRO A 169 -5.14 15.04 6.89
N VAL A 170 -5.85 14.27 7.72
CA VAL A 170 -5.35 13.39 8.77
C VAL A 170 -6.12 12.08 8.75
N LEU A 171 -5.53 11.04 9.33
CA LEU A 171 -6.14 9.73 9.49
C LEU A 171 -6.73 9.57 10.89
N ASP A 172 -7.95 9.04 10.98
CA ASP A 172 -8.50 8.64 12.27
C ASP A 172 -7.81 7.38 12.83
N ARG A 173 -8.11 7.03 14.08
CA ARG A 173 -7.49 5.88 14.77
C ARG A 173 -7.83 4.53 14.12
N ARG A 174 -8.99 4.39 13.48
CA ARG A 174 -9.39 3.14 12.80
C ARG A 174 -8.71 3.04 11.43
N GLN A 175 -8.69 4.13 10.67
CA GLN A 175 -7.99 4.26 9.40
C GLN A 175 -6.50 3.95 9.56
N SER A 176 -5.85 4.60 10.53
CA SER A 176 -4.42 4.43 10.79
C SER A 176 -4.02 3.00 11.19
N LYS A 177 -4.90 2.22 11.84
CA LYS A 177 -4.65 0.79 12.13
C LYS A 177 -4.48 -0.05 10.87
N THR A 178 -5.10 0.34 9.75
CA THR A 178 -5.03 -0.40 8.48
C THR A 178 -3.61 -0.45 7.93
N PHE A 179 -2.77 0.54 8.26
CA PHE A 179 -1.38 0.60 7.82
C PHE A 179 -0.50 -0.49 8.41
N ASN A 180 -0.93 -1.15 9.49
CA ASN A 180 -0.24 -2.31 10.04
C ASN A 180 -0.44 -3.58 9.19
N LYS A 181 -1.29 -3.54 8.15
CA LYS A 181 -1.50 -4.66 7.22
C LYS A 181 -0.44 -4.74 6.11
N MET A 182 0.53 -3.83 6.09
CA MET A 182 1.65 -3.88 5.15
C MET A 182 2.41 -5.20 5.31
N ASP A 183 2.65 -5.94 4.22
CA ASP A 183 3.25 -7.27 4.28
C ASP A 183 4.75 -7.21 3.94
N ARG A 184 5.58 -7.82 4.79
CA ARG A 184 7.05 -7.78 4.65
C ARG A 184 7.53 -8.52 3.40
N GLU A 185 6.94 -9.66 3.08
CA GLU A 185 7.35 -10.47 1.91
C GLU A 185 6.90 -9.82 0.61
N ALA A 186 5.71 -9.21 0.59
CA ALA A 186 5.25 -8.41 -0.54
C ALA A 186 6.19 -7.22 -0.80
N VAL A 187 6.60 -6.49 0.25
CA VAL A 187 7.59 -5.40 0.12
C VAL A 187 8.92 -5.90 -0.43
N LYS A 188 9.42 -7.02 0.10
CA LYS A 188 10.69 -7.61 -0.34
C LYS A 188 10.65 -7.94 -1.82
N LEU A 189 9.59 -8.60 -2.27
CA LEU A 189 9.37 -8.92 -3.67
C LEU A 189 9.31 -7.66 -4.53
N LEU A 190 8.50 -6.66 -4.17
CA LEU A 190 8.39 -5.42 -4.94
C LEU A 190 9.75 -4.73 -5.10
N ARG A 191 10.57 -4.72 -4.03
CA ARG A 191 11.92 -4.14 -4.05
C ARG A 191 12.89 -4.91 -4.93
N GLU A 192 12.82 -6.24 -4.94
CA GLU A 192 13.61 -7.10 -5.86
C GLU A 192 13.37 -6.73 -7.34
N TYR A 193 12.20 -6.18 -7.64
CA TYR A 193 11.77 -5.80 -9.00
C TYR A 193 11.74 -4.27 -9.25
N GLY A 194 12.43 -3.49 -8.41
CA GLY A 194 12.73 -2.07 -8.67
C GLY A 194 11.80 -1.06 -8.01
N GLU A 195 10.78 -1.49 -7.26
CA GLU A 195 9.91 -0.55 -6.54
C GLU A 195 10.63 0.10 -5.37
N LYS A 196 10.45 1.43 -5.23
CA LYS A 196 11.04 2.22 -4.15
C LYS A 196 10.18 2.16 -2.89
N ILE A 197 10.22 1.02 -2.21
CA ILE A 197 9.41 0.72 -1.02
C ILE A 197 10.26 0.08 0.10
N PHE A 198 9.90 0.36 1.35
CA PHE A 198 10.42 -0.37 2.51
C PHE A 198 9.33 -0.78 3.47
N TYR A 199 9.64 -1.79 4.27
CA TYR A 199 8.76 -2.31 5.30
C TYR A 199 9.00 -1.53 6.58
N ILE A 200 7.93 -0.96 7.14
CA ILE A 200 7.95 -0.33 8.48
C ILE A 200 7.02 -1.12 9.39
N LYS A 201 7.59 -1.73 10.44
CA LYS A 201 6.84 -2.59 11.38
C LYS A 201 5.66 -1.89 12.06
N ASN A 202 5.72 -0.57 12.26
CA ASN A 202 4.64 0.21 12.88
C ASN A 202 4.37 1.51 12.10
N LEU A 203 3.92 1.34 10.86
CA LEU A 203 3.58 2.42 9.95
C LEU A 203 2.48 3.34 10.52
N GLN A 204 1.56 2.78 11.31
CA GLN A 204 0.56 3.55 12.06
C GLN A 204 1.20 4.59 12.98
N LYS A 205 2.10 4.16 13.87
CA LYS A 205 2.76 5.04 14.84
C LYS A 205 3.53 6.16 14.13
N LEU A 206 4.18 5.82 13.03
CA LEU A 206 4.94 6.77 12.23
C LEU A 206 4.05 7.89 11.64
N LEU A 207 2.90 7.54 11.08
CA LEU A 207 1.95 8.54 10.55
C LEU A 207 1.34 9.40 11.66
N LEU A 208 1.01 8.81 12.81
CA LEU A 208 0.54 9.59 13.96
C LEU A 208 1.61 10.58 14.44
N LYS A 209 2.88 10.16 14.44
CA LYS A 209 4.00 11.04 14.81
C LYS A 209 4.16 12.19 13.82
N LYS A 210 3.99 11.94 12.51
CA LYS A 210 3.95 12.97 11.47
C LYS A 210 2.91 14.05 11.80
N PHE A 211 1.69 13.65 12.15
CA PHE A 211 0.61 14.59 12.44
C PHE A 211 0.87 15.37 13.74
N GLU A 212 1.39 14.73 14.78
CA GLU A 212 1.77 15.40 16.04
C GLU A 212 2.81 16.51 15.81
N ILE A 213 3.81 16.26 14.97
CA ILE A 213 4.85 17.25 14.69
C ILE A 213 4.29 18.40 13.81
N GLU A 214 3.41 18.10 12.86
CA GLU A 214 2.74 19.13 12.05
C GLU A 214 1.90 20.09 12.90
N GLU A 215 1.20 19.59 13.93
CA GLU A 215 0.48 20.45 14.87
C GLU A 215 1.41 21.41 15.61
N LYS A 216 2.61 20.96 15.98
CA LYS A 216 3.63 21.81 16.62
C LYS A 216 4.23 22.85 15.66
N ILE A 217 4.25 22.58 14.37
CA ILE A 217 4.77 23.51 13.33
C ILE A 217 3.77 24.63 13.05
N LYS A 218 2.48 24.40 13.29
CA LYS A 218 1.42 25.35 12.95
C LYS A 218 1.68 26.71 13.61
N GLY A 219 1.71 27.77 12.82
CA GLY A 219 2.00 29.14 13.27
C GLY A 219 3.47 29.53 13.34
N LEU A 220 4.42 28.59 13.22
CA LEU A 220 5.87 28.89 13.30
C LEU A 220 6.49 29.42 11.99
N HIS A 221 5.70 29.50 10.91
CA HIS A 221 6.16 29.94 9.56
C HIS A 221 7.48 29.30 9.08
N MET A 222 7.78 28.08 9.55
CA MET A 222 9.01 27.38 9.20
C MET A 222 8.97 26.94 7.73
N LYS A 223 10.06 27.20 6.99
CA LYS A 223 10.27 26.63 5.65
C LYS A 223 10.74 25.19 5.78
N ILE A 224 9.87 24.24 5.40
CA ILE A 224 10.11 22.81 5.52
C ILE A 224 10.12 22.17 4.13
N ASN A 225 11.19 21.45 3.79
CA ASN A 225 11.19 20.56 2.64
C ASN A 225 10.41 19.29 3.00
N GLN A 226 9.18 19.18 2.47
CA GLN A 226 8.26 18.10 2.87
C GLN A 226 8.79 16.69 2.56
N ARG A 227 9.53 16.51 1.46
CA ARG A 227 10.13 15.20 1.14
C ARG A 227 11.22 14.83 2.13
N ALA A 228 12.11 15.78 2.41
CA ALA A 228 13.18 15.60 3.40
C ALA A 228 12.63 15.41 4.82
N PHE A 229 11.55 16.10 5.15
CA PHE A 229 10.84 15.97 6.42
C PHE A 229 10.23 14.56 6.60
N GLY A 230 9.56 14.04 5.57
CA GLY A 230 9.04 12.68 5.56
C GLY A 230 10.15 11.63 5.74
N ALA A 231 11.23 11.76 4.97
CA ALA A 231 12.40 10.88 5.06
C ALA A 231 13.09 10.95 6.45
N ALA A 232 13.17 12.14 7.03
CA ALA A 232 13.73 12.37 8.36
C ALA A 232 12.88 11.70 9.46
N ILE A 233 11.55 11.78 9.38
CA ILE A 233 10.65 11.09 10.32
C ILE A 233 10.86 9.58 10.26
N ILE A 234 10.97 9.01 9.06
CA ILE A 234 11.23 7.57 8.88
C ILE A 234 12.55 7.17 9.51
N ASN A 235 13.62 7.90 9.23
CA ASN A 235 14.91 7.59 9.82
C ASN A 235 14.94 7.76 11.35
N LEU A 236 14.13 8.65 11.93
CA LEU A 236 14.06 8.85 13.39
C LEU A 236 13.18 7.80 14.10
N GLU A 237 12.13 7.30 13.45
CA GLU A 237 11.14 6.41 14.06
C GLU A 237 11.28 4.94 13.61
N SER A 238 12.29 4.62 12.79
CA SER A 238 12.57 3.26 12.31
C SER A 238 14.06 2.99 12.16
N ASP A 239 14.44 1.73 12.02
CA ASP A 239 15.83 1.29 11.88
C ASP A 239 16.40 1.46 10.46
N ILE A 240 15.79 2.31 9.62
CA ILE A 240 16.18 2.53 8.23
C ILE A 240 17.27 3.59 8.15
N ASP A 241 18.35 3.30 7.43
CA ASP A 241 19.51 4.17 7.31
C ASP A 241 19.24 5.47 6.50
N GLU A 242 20.05 6.49 6.75
CA GLU A 242 19.90 7.81 6.11
C GLU A 242 20.04 7.73 4.58
N LYS A 243 20.91 6.86 4.06
CA LYS A 243 21.16 6.75 2.62
C LYS A 243 19.96 6.11 1.91
N ALA A 244 19.38 5.06 2.51
CA ALA A 244 18.17 4.44 1.99
C ALA A 244 16.99 5.42 1.98
N CYS A 245 16.78 6.18 3.07
CA CYS A 245 15.77 7.22 3.13
C CYS A 245 15.99 8.29 2.05
N ALA A 246 17.22 8.79 1.90
CA ALA A 246 17.54 9.80 0.90
C ALA A 246 17.28 9.32 -0.54
N ASN A 247 17.66 8.08 -0.85
CA ASN A 247 17.45 7.50 -2.18
C ASN A 247 15.96 7.33 -2.52
N ILE A 248 15.15 6.85 -1.57
CA ILE A 248 13.74 6.55 -1.81
C ILE A 248 12.92 7.83 -1.98
N PHE A 249 13.21 8.87 -1.19
CA PHE A 249 12.54 10.17 -1.34
C PHE A 249 13.18 11.06 -2.39
N SER A 250 14.26 10.59 -3.06
CA SER A 250 15.03 11.34 -4.06
C SER A 250 15.47 12.72 -3.55
N ILE A 251 16.14 12.73 -2.39
CA ILE A 251 16.66 13.92 -1.72
C ILE A 251 18.15 13.74 -1.41
N THR A 252 18.84 14.84 -1.08
CA THR A 252 20.23 14.80 -0.63
C THR A 252 20.33 14.45 0.85
N LEU A 253 21.47 13.89 1.27
CA LEU A 253 21.76 13.61 2.68
C LEU A 253 21.78 14.89 3.54
N ASN A 254 22.19 16.02 2.96
CA ASN A 254 22.24 17.30 3.67
C ASN A 254 20.83 17.83 3.97
N GLU A 255 19.89 17.72 3.02
CA GLU A 255 18.49 18.09 3.25
C GLU A 255 17.85 17.21 4.34
N LEU A 256 18.12 15.90 4.31
CA LEU A 256 17.64 14.97 5.33
C LEU A 256 18.18 15.34 6.72
N LYS A 257 19.49 15.59 6.85
CA LYS A 257 20.11 15.97 8.14
C LYS A 257 19.53 17.26 8.71
N LYS A 258 19.35 18.28 7.85
CA LYS A 258 18.75 19.56 8.24
C LYS A 258 17.33 19.38 8.79
N GLU A 259 16.48 18.61 8.12
CA GLU A 259 15.12 18.37 8.61
C GLU A 259 15.09 17.47 9.86
N LYS A 260 16.05 16.54 10.02
CA LYS A 260 16.21 15.81 11.29
C LYS A 260 16.50 16.73 12.46
N GLU A 261 17.38 17.72 12.27
CA GLU A 261 17.68 18.71 13.32
C GLU A 261 16.45 19.57 13.65
N ASN A 262 15.71 20.02 12.63
CA ASN A 262 14.45 20.74 12.82
C ASN A 262 13.44 19.92 13.65
N ILE A 263 13.24 18.64 13.31
CA ILE A 263 12.32 17.74 14.03
C ILE A 263 12.79 17.53 15.48
N LYS A 264 14.10 17.35 15.71
CA LYS A 264 14.66 17.21 17.06
C LYS A 264 14.42 18.46 17.89
N ALA A 265 14.62 19.65 17.32
CA ALA A 265 14.37 20.93 18.00
C ALA A 265 12.88 21.11 18.37
N LEU A 266 11.96 20.67 17.50
CA LEU A 266 10.51 20.72 17.76
C LEU A 266 10.04 19.70 18.79
N THR A 267 10.70 18.54 18.88
CA THR A 267 10.32 17.46 19.80
C THR A 267 10.95 17.60 21.18
N LYS A 268 12.17 18.15 21.25
CA LYS A 268 12.90 18.47 22.49
C LYS A 268 13.42 19.92 22.44
N PRO A 269 12.53 20.91 22.59
CA PRO A 269 12.94 22.31 22.56
C PRO A 269 13.77 22.67 23.79
N THR A 270 14.73 23.56 23.61
CA THR A 270 15.43 24.22 24.73
C THR A 270 14.45 25.09 25.52
N ASN A 271 14.77 25.43 26.78
CA ASN A 271 13.88 26.22 27.65
C ASN A 271 13.36 27.51 26.98
N LYS A 272 14.22 28.23 26.25
CA LYS A 272 13.86 29.45 25.52
C LYS A 272 12.91 29.17 24.34
N ALA A 273 13.14 28.10 23.58
CA ALA A 273 12.27 27.71 22.48
C ALA A 273 10.91 27.18 22.96
N ARG A 274 10.87 26.52 24.13
CA ARG A 274 9.63 26.07 24.75
C ARG A 274 8.72 27.24 25.11
N LEU A 275 9.27 28.26 25.79
CA LEU A 275 8.54 29.48 26.15
C LEU A 275 7.99 30.20 24.91
N PHE A 276 8.78 30.28 23.83
CA PHE A 276 8.33 30.86 22.56
C PHE A 276 7.18 30.06 21.92
N MET A 277 7.26 28.71 21.93
CA MET A 277 6.18 27.87 21.41
C MET A 277 4.90 27.94 22.26
N GLU A 278 5.01 28.16 23.58
CA GLU A 278 3.87 28.38 24.46
C GLU A 278 3.18 29.73 24.19
N MET A 279 3.93 30.77 23.83
CA MET A 279 3.39 32.09 23.49
C MET A 279 2.66 32.16 22.14
N ILE A 280 2.90 31.21 21.23
CA ILE A 280 2.31 31.18 19.87
C ILE A 280 1.03 30.32 19.81
N LYS A 281 0.79 29.49 20.83
CA LYS A 281 -0.44 28.71 20.96
C LYS A 281 -1.64 29.58 21.30
#